data_AF-A0A135I980-F1
#
_entry.id   AF-A0A135I980-F1
#
_cell.length_a   1.000
_cell.length_b   1.000
_cell.length_c   1.000
_cell.angle_alpha   90.00
_cell.angle_beta   90.00
_cell.angle_gamma   90.00
#
_symmetry.space_group_name_H-M   'P 1'
#
loop_
_entity.id
_entity.type
_entity.pdbx_description
1 polymer ?
#
loop_
_entity_poly.entity_id
_entity_poly.type
_entity_poly.pdbx_seq_one_letter_code
_entity_poly.pdbx_strand_id
1 'polypeptide(L)'
;MQAHSSSQTAIIVSCGDSGKYLTAVDIGNGIKTYDRDKVGELIYFECLQRAKSHLAEKGFQEAELQIDSVYDEMIGEAACDSSSYTIPIP
;
A
#
# COMPACT_ATOMS: atom_id res chain seq x y z
N MET A 1 15.32 -3.00 28.98
CA MET A 1 14.81 -3.86 27.90
C MET A 1 13.59 -3.15 27.31
N GLN A 2 13.77 -2.35 26.26
CA GLN A 2 12.65 -1.65 25.60
C GLN A 2 12.23 -2.50 24.40
N ALA A 3 11.00 -2.98 24.42
CA ALA A 3 10.36 -3.54 23.24
C ALA A 3 10.13 -2.39 22.26
N HIS A 4 11.00 -2.28 21.24
CA HIS A 4 10.66 -1.56 20.03
C HIS A 4 9.59 -2.40 19.31
N SER A 5 8.33 -2.21 19.71
CA SER A 5 7.20 -2.58 18.87
C SER A 5 7.17 -1.57 17.72
N SER A 6 8.06 -1.75 16.73
CA SER A 6 7.91 -1.12 15.43
C SER A 6 6.64 -1.73 14.82
N SER A 7 5.50 -1.10 15.07
CA SER A 7 4.21 -1.47 14.48
C SER A 7 4.30 -1.25 12.97
N GLN A 8 4.81 -2.26 12.27
CA GLN A 8 4.83 -2.29 10.83
C GLN A 8 3.39 -2.30 10.35
N THR A 9 3.04 -1.33 9.50
CA THR A 9 1.69 -1.23 8.94
C THR A 9 1.75 -1.65 7.48
N ALA A 10 0.97 -2.65 7.09
CA ALA A 10 0.84 -3.03 5.70
C ALA A 10 -0.01 -2.00 4.95
N ILE A 11 0.37 -1.70 3.73
CA ILE A 11 -0.30 -0.74 2.86
C ILE A 11 -0.53 -1.41 1.51
N ILE A 12 -1.74 -1.24 0.97
CA ILE A 12 -2.05 -1.54 -0.43
C ILE A 12 -2.29 -0.21 -1.13
N VAL A 13 -1.57 0.05 -2.22
CA VAL A 13 -1.79 1.25 -3.04
C VAL A 13 -2.54 0.83 -4.31
N SER A 14 -3.75 1.34 -4.50
CA SER A 14 -4.50 1.22 -5.74
C SER A 14 -4.01 2.28 -6.71
N CYS A 15 -3.38 1.85 -7.80
CA CYS A 15 -2.80 2.71 -8.82
C CYS A 15 -3.88 3.20 -9.81
N GLY A 16 -4.80 4.04 -9.34
CA GLY A 16 -5.87 4.68 -10.13
C GLY A 16 -6.59 3.75 -11.13
N ASP A 17 -6.81 4.25 -12.35
CA ASP A 17 -7.57 3.57 -13.41
C ASP A 17 -6.88 2.34 -14.01
N SER A 18 -5.65 2.03 -13.60
CA SER A 18 -4.90 0.91 -14.17
C SER A 18 -5.38 -0.46 -13.68
N GLY A 19 -6.19 -0.49 -12.62
CA GLY A 19 -6.60 -1.72 -11.95
C GLY A 19 -5.43 -2.48 -11.29
N LYS A 20 -4.27 -1.82 -11.15
CA LYS A 20 -3.07 -2.40 -10.53
C LYS A 20 -2.97 -2.00 -9.07
N TYR A 21 -2.37 -2.87 -8.30
CA TYR A 21 -2.15 -2.69 -6.87
C TYR A 21 -0.67 -2.90 -6.54
N LEU A 22 -0.13 -2.09 -5.65
CA LEU A 22 1.18 -2.27 -5.04
C LEU A 22 1.00 -2.63 -3.56
N THR A 23 1.97 -3.32 -2.99
CA THR A 23 2.03 -3.54 -1.55
C THR A 23 3.26 -2.84 -0.98
N ALA A 24 3.11 -2.28 0.21
CA ALA A 24 4.19 -1.67 0.96
C ALA A 24 4.04 -1.96 2.45
N VAL A 25 5.13 -1.76 3.18
CA VAL A 25 5.16 -1.79 4.64
C VAL A 25 5.68 -0.44 5.13
N ASP A 26 4.89 0.25 5.95
CA ASP A 26 5.36 1.40 6.72
C ASP A 26 6.15 0.89 7.92
N ILE A 27 7.44 1.23 7.96
CA ILE A 27 8.36 0.83 9.03
C ILE A 27 8.48 1.90 10.14
N GLY A 28 7.62 2.92 10.11
CA GLY A 28 7.61 4.06 11.00
C GLY A 28 8.19 5.33 10.36
N ASN A 29 7.86 6.48 10.95
CA ASN A 29 8.29 7.82 10.50
C ASN A 29 7.88 8.17 9.05
N GLY A 30 6.82 7.55 8.53
CA GLY A 30 6.35 7.76 7.16
C GLY A 30 7.22 7.10 6.09
N ILE A 31 8.14 6.21 6.49
CA ILE A 31 9.00 5.47 5.56
C ILE A 31 8.24 4.23 5.08
N LYS A 32 7.78 4.28 3.83
CA LYS A 32 7.12 3.16 3.16
C LYS A 32 8.14 2.36 2.34
N THR A 33 8.20 1.06 2.58
CA THR A 33 9.02 0.13 1.79
C THR A 33 8.12 -0.70 0.90
N TYR A 34 8.19 -0.46 -0.41
CA TYR A 34 7.41 -1.20 -1.41
C TYR A 34 7.99 -2.58 -1.70
N ASP A 35 7.12 -3.54 -1.97
CA ASP A 35 7.51 -4.87 -2.41
C ASP A 35 8.11 -4.82 -3.82
N ARG A 36 9.26 -5.48 -3.94
CA ARG A 36 10.05 -5.56 -5.17
C ARG A 36 10.34 -7.00 -5.51
N ASP A 37 10.46 -7.28 -6.80
CA ASP A 37 10.84 -8.58 -7.31
C ASP A 37 12.34 -8.86 -7.11
N LYS A 38 12.80 -10.00 -7.61
CA LYS A 38 14.20 -10.43 -7.49
C LYS A 38 15.18 -9.56 -8.27
N VAL A 39 14.72 -8.76 -9.23
CA VAL A 39 15.55 -7.83 -10.00
C VAL A 39 15.46 -6.39 -9.47
N GLY A 40 14.63 -6.16 -8.45
CA GLY A 40 14.50 -4.88 -7.76
C GLY A 40 13.38 -3.97 -8.28
N GLU A 41 12.55 -4.48 -9.19
CA GLU A 41 11.41 -3.77 -9.78
C GLU A 41 10.16 -3.89 -8.90
N LEU A 42 9.28 -2.90 -8.93
CA LEU A 42 8.04 -2.92 -8.15
C LEU A 42 7.12 -4.06 -8.59
N ILE A 43 6.55 -4.79 -7.61
CA ILE A 43 5.59 -5.85 -7.89
C ILE A 43 4.19 -5.26 -8.01
N TYR A 44 3.61 -5.36 -9.21
CA TYR A 44 2.23 -4.99 -9.46
C TYR A 44 1.32 -6.22 -9.40
N PHE A 45 0.25 -6.11 -8.63
CA PHE A 45 -0.82 -7.09 -8.57
C PHE A 45 -1.99 -6.64 -9.45
N GLU A 46 -2.52 -7.57 -10.24
CA GLU A 46 -3.66 -7.35 -11.14
C GLU A 46 -5.01 -7.17 -10.43
N CYS A 47 -5.08 -7.46 -9.12
CA CYS A 47 -6.29 -7.29 -8.33
C CYS A 47 -5.99 -7.16 -6.83
N LEU A 48 -6.91 -6.53 -6.10
CA LEU A 48 -6.81 -6.32 -4.65
C LEU A 48 -6.66 -7.65 -3.90
N GLN A 49 -7.33 -8.71 -4.34
CA GLN A 49 -7.26 -10.01 -3.66
C GLN A 49 -5.86 -10.61 -3.70
N ARG A 50 -5.12 -10.47 -4.80
CA ARG A 50 -3.74 -10.95 -4.88
C ARG A 50 -2.79 -10.13 -4.01
N ALA A 51 -2.98 -8.81 -3.94
CA ALA A 51 -2.22 -7.95 -3.04
C ALA A 51 -2.48 -8.33 -1.56
N LYS A 52 -3.74 -8.62 -1.20
CA LYS A 52 -4.11 -9.13 0.13
C LYS A 52 -3.44 -10.46 0.44
N SER A 53 -3.55 -11.46 -0.45
CA SER A 53 -2.92 -12.76 -0.25
C SER A 53 -1.41 -12.65 -0.07
N HIS A 54 -0.74 -11.76 -0.82
CA HIS A 54 0.69 -11.51 -0.64
C HIS A 54 1.03 -10.96 0.75
N LEU A 55 0.23 -10.05 1.30
CA LEU A 55 0.42 -9.53 2.65
C LEU A 55 0.06 -10.56 3.73
N ALA A 56 -0.92 -11.43 3.47
CA ALA A 56 -1.27 -12.56 4.35
C ALA A 56 -0.09 -13.52 4.49
N GLU A 57 0.58 -13.85 3.37
CA GLU A 57 1.80 -14.68 3.34
C GLU A 57 2.94 -14.05 4.15
N LYS A 58 2.97 -12.72 4.27
CA LYS A 58 3.94 -11.96 5.08
C LYS A 58 3.53 -11.81 6.55
N GLY A 59 2.35 -12.33 6.95
CA GLY A 59 1.88 -12.36 8.33
C GLY A 59 1.04 -11.15 8.76
N PHE A 60 0.60 -10.30 7.82
CA PHE A 60 -0.29 -9.18 8.14
C PHE A 60 -1.76 -9.61 8.18
N GLN A 61 -2.53 -9.03 9.11
CA GLN A 61 -3.97 -9.30 9.28
C GLN A 61 -4.84 -8.15 8.74
N GLU A 62 -4.27 -6.96 8.62
CA GLU A 62 -4.93 -5.77 8.12
C GLU A 62 -3.93 -4.97 7.27
N ALA A 63 -4.47 -4.21 6.31
CA ALA A 63 -3.69 -3.25 5.54
C ALA A 63 -4.47 -1.95 5.39
N GLU A 64 -3.75 -0.85 5.23
CA GLU A 64 -4.32 0.42 4.79
C GLU A 64 -4.41 0.43 3.26
N LEU A 65 -5.62 0.53 2.72
CA LEU A 65 -5.82 0.73 1.28
C LEU A 65 -5.78 2.21 0.97
N GLN A 66 -4.78 2.64 0.20
CA GLN A 66 -4.62 4.00 -0.31
C GLN A 66 -5.05 4.01 -1.78
N ILE A 67 -5.99 4.89 -2.13
CA ILE A 67 -6.41 5.09 -3.51
C ILE A 67 -5.65 6.28 -4.08
N ASP A 68 -4.76 6.02 -5.03
CA ASP A 68 -4.02 7.08 -5.72
C ASP A 68 -4.86 7.57 -6.90
N SER A 69 -5.40 8.78 -6.79
CA SER A 69 -6.25 9.39 -7.82
C SER A 69 -5.38 10.23 -8.74
N VAL A 70 -5.00 9.67 -9.89
CA VAL A 70 -4.11 10.30 -10.90
C VAL A 70 -4.73 11.53 -11.61
N TYR A 71 -5.90 11.99 -11.17
CA TYR A 71 -6.65 13.07 -11.82
C TYR A 71 -6.20 14.49 -11.41
N ASP A 72 -5.18 14.61 -10.56
CA ASP A 72 -4.74 15.90 -10.00
C ASP A 72 -3.66 16.64 -10.82
N GLU A 73 -3.21 16.08 -11.95
CA GLU A 73 -2.23 16.77 -12.80
C GLU A 73 -2.86 17.73 -13.83
N MET A 74 -4.20 17.79 -13.93
CA MET A 74 -4.90 18.51 -15.02
C MET A 74 -5.84 19.65 -14.56
N ILE A 75 -6.01 19.90 -13.27
CA ILE A 75 -6.79 21.04 -12.76
C ILE A 75 -6.02 21.67 -11.60
N GLY A 76 -5.43 22.84 -11.83
CA GLY A 76 -4.84 23.64 -10.76
C GLY A 76 -5.88 23.92 -9.67
N GLU A 77 -5.49 23.69 -8.42
CA GLU A 77 -6.29 23.85 -7.19
C GLU A 77 -7.30 22.74 -6.88
N ALA A 78 -6.93 21.77 -6.04
CA ALA A 78 -7.78 21.27 -4.95
C ALA A 78 -6.99 20.33 -4.03
N ALA A 79 -7.49 20.15 -2.81
CA ALA A 79 -6.86 19.40 -1.75
C ALA A 79 -6.67 17.92 -2.10
N CYS A 80 -5.49 17.42 -1.75
CA CYS A 80 -5.07 16.02 -1.80
C CYS A 80 -5.98 15.14 -0.91
N ASP A 81 -7.12 14.69 -1.44
CA ASP A 81 -7.96 13.69 -0.77
C ASP A 81 -7.49 12.29 -1.17
N SER A 82 -6.25 11.94 -0.80
CA SER A 82 -5.82 10.54 -0.77
C SER A 82 -6.66 9.83 0.29
N SER A 83 -7.76 9.21 -0.13
CA SER A 83 -8.63 8.47 0.77
C SER A 83 -7.91 7.19 1.17
N SER A 84 -7.68 7.01 2.47
CA SER A 84 -7.16 5.76 3.02
C SER A 84 -8.13 5.14 4.01
N TYR A 85 -8.24 3.82 3.95
CA TYR A 85 -9.09 3.05 4.86
C TYR A 85 -8.48 1.70 5.17
N THR A 86 -8.63 1.26 6.42
CA THR A 86 -8.17 -0.05 6.86
C THR A 86 -9.07 -1.14 6.28
N ILE A 87 -8.46 -2.14 5.68
CA ILE A 87 -9.12 -3.32 5.13
C ILE A 87 -8.56 -4.59 5.79
N PRO A 88 -9.42 -5.59 6.06
CA PRO A 88 -8.94 -6.88 6.54
C PRO A 88 -8.25 -7.66 5.42
N ILE A 89 -7.19 -8.38 5.81
CA ILE A 89 -6.50 -9.37 4.98
C ILE A 89 -7.03 -10.76 5.38
N PRO A 90 -7.63 -11.51 4.45
CA PRO A 90 -8.19 -12.85 4.70
C PRO A 90 -7.13 -13.94 4.85
#